data_AF-A0A9Q0HFE4-F1
#
_entry.id   AF-A0A9Q0HFE4-F1
#
_cell.length_a   1.000
_cell.length_b   1.000
_cell.length_c   1.000
_cell.angle_alpha   90.00
_cell.angle_beta   90.00
_cell.angle_gamma   90.00
#
_symmetry.space_group_name_H-M   'P 1'
#
loop_
_entity.id
_entity.type
_entity.pdbx_description
1 polymer ?
#
loop_
_entity_poly.entity_id
_entity_poly.type
_entity_poly.pdbx_seq_one_letter_code
_entity_poly.pdbx_strand_id
1 'polypeptide(L)'
;MFVLTAMQILRVVRNLEQASMLDCLQLLHFHIGSQIPSMSLLADGVSEAAQIYSELVYLDVGMRVIDIGGSLGIDYDGSHSTDSDLSISYGLEEYAALVVQTGRYACVKKFVKHPVICSESGQAIVSHHSVLIFEAVSATVADKQTMLLFSPDIPNSSDSSPRSTARGEWDTIGFAQLDEKFMKENKRIAEFQSFVVETGKRMRLRKR
;
A
#
# COMPACT_ATOMS: atom_id res chain seq x y z
N MET A 1 0.06 -8.00 -13.51
CA MET A 1 -0.93 -8.49 -12.53
C MET A 1 -2.32 -8.38 -13.13
N PHE A 2 -3.18 -9.39 -12.95
CA PHE A 2 -4.58 -9.33 -13.37
C PHE A 2 -5.44 -8.97 -12.15
N VAL A 3 -6.31 -7.96 -12.28
CA VAL A 3 -7.20 -7.51 -11.20
C VAL A 3 -8.64 -7.74 -11.64
N LEU A 4 -9.45 -8.36 -10.77
CA LEU A 4 -10.88 -8.47 -10.99
C LEU A 4 -11.58 -7.21 -10.48
N THR A 5 -12.47 -6.67 -11.30
CA THR A 5 -13.42 -5.64 -10.85
C THR A 5 -14.41 -6.22 -9.83
N ALA A 6 -15.00 -5.37 -9.00
CA ALA A 6 -16.01 -5.78 -8.01
C ALA A 6 -17.14 -6.64 -8.62
N MET A 7 -17.60 -6.29 -9.84
CA MET A 7 -18.61 -7.06 -10.56
C MET A 7 -18.13 -8.44 -11.00
N GLN A 8 -16.85 -8.57 -11.39
CA GLN A 8 -16.27 -9.86 -11.73
C GLN A 8 -16.10 -10.73 -10.47
N ILE A 9 -15.69 -10.15 -9.34
CA ILE A 9 -15.63 -10.85 -8.05
C ILE A 9 -17.00 -11.45 -7.71
N LEU A 10 -18.07 -10.66 -7.82
CA LEU A 10 -19.44 -11.15 -7.55
C LEU A 10 -19.88 -12.25 -8.51
N ARG A 11 -19.48 -12.18 -9.78
CA ARG A 11 -19.74 -13.26 -10.75
C ARG A 11 -19.02 -14.55 -10.34
N VAL A 12 -17.78 -14.47 -9.89
CA VAL A 12 -17.03 -15.62 -9.36
C VAL A 12 -17.76 -16.21 -8.15
N VAL A 13 -18.16 -15.38 -7.19
CA VAL A 13 -18.92 -15.83 -6.00
C VAL A 13 -20.20 -16.55 -6.41
N ARG A 14 -20.99 -16.00 -7.35
CA ARG A 14 -22.22 -16.64 -7.84
C ARG A 14 -21.98 -17.97 -8.53
N ASN A 15 -20.92 -18.07 -9.33
CA ASN A 15 -20.57 -19.33 -10.00
C ASN A 15 -20.16 -20.40 -8.98
N LEU A 16 -19.37 -20.02 -7.97
CA LEU A 16 -18.98 -20.92 -6.88
C LEU A 16 -20.18 -21.32 -6.01
N GLU A 17 -21.12 -20.41 -5.76
CA GLU A 17 -22.37 -20.72 -5.06
C GLU A 17 -23.19 -21.78 -5.81
N GLN A 18 -23.38 -21.61 -7.11
CA GLN A 18 -24.11 -22.58 -7.95
C GLN A 18 -23.44 -23.95 -7.97
N ALA A 19 -22.11 -23.98 -7.88
CA ALA A 19 -21.34 -25.21 -7.77
C ALA A 19 -21.24 -25.77 -6.35
N SER A 20 -21.77 -25.08 -5.33
CA SER A 20 -21.60 -25.40 -3.91
C SER A 20 -20.13 -25.47 -3.46
N MET A 21 -19.30 -24.54 -3.95
CA MET A 21 -17.84 -24.46 -3.73
C MET A 21 -17.39 -23.11 -3.13
N LEU A 22 -18.25 -22.43 -2.37
CA LEU A 22 -17.92 -21.14 -1.74
C LEU A 22 -16.76 -21.24 -0.72
N ASP A 23 -16.55 -22.42 -0.16
CA ASP A 23 -15.46 -22.75 0.76
C ASP A 23 -14.09 -22.80 0.07
N CYS A 24 -14.06 -22.95 -1.26
CA CYS A 24 -12.82 -22.98 -2.04
C CYS A 24 -12.20 -21.59 -2.23
N LEU A 25 -12.99 -20.52 -2.18
CA LEU A 25 -12.50 -19.15 -2.27
C LEU A 25 -12.05 -18.67 -0.88
N GLN A 26 -10.73 -18.70 -0.64
CA GLN A 26 -10.17 -18.49 0.71
C GLN A 26 -9.21 -17.30 0.81
N LEU A 27 -8.71 -16.79 -0.30
CA LEU A 27 -7.64 -15.79 -0.34
C LEU A 27 -8.04 -14.62 -1.23
N LEU A 28 -7.91 -13.41 -0.67
CA LEU A 28 -8.05 -12.16 -1.41
C LEU A 28 -6.65 -11.57 -1.58
N HIS A 29 -6.20 -11.48 -2.82
CA HIS A 29 -4.91 -10.90 -3.17
C HIS A 29 -5.11 -9.51 -3.78
N PHE A 30 -4.32 -8.55 -3.35
CA PHE A 30 -4.15 -7.27 -4.02
C PHE A 30 -2.69 -6.87 -3.99
N HIS A 31 -2.29 -6.03 -4.94
CA HIS A 31 -0.92 -5.54 -5.04
C HIS A 31 -0.98 -4.11 -5.57
N ILE A 32 -0.53 -3.17 -4.76
CA ILE A 32 -0.54 -1.73 -5.07
C ILE A 32 0.59 -1.41 -6.07
N GLY A 33 1.71 -2.15 -5.99
CA GLY A 33 2.91 -1.96 -6.79
C GLY A 33 4.18 -2.15 -5.93
N SER A 34 5.33 -2.14 -6.58
CA SER A 34 6.65 -2.16 -5.92
C SER A 34 7.04 -0.77 -5.40
N GLN A 35 7.87 -0.71 -4.35
CA GLN A 35 8.45 0.53 -3.81
C GLN A 35 7.37 1.58 -3.48
N ILE A 36 6.46 1.28 -2.55
CA ILE A 36 5.46 2.27 -2.12
C ILE A 36 6.17 3.34 -1.29
N PRO A 37 6.17 4.62 -1.71
CA PRO A 37 6.89 5.66 -0.98
C PRO A 37 6.09 6.20 0.22
N SER A 38 4.75 6.11 0.17
CA SER A 38 3.85 6.72 1.16
C SER A 38 2.97 5.72 1.89
N MET A 39 2.90 5.87 3.21
CA MET A 39 1.97 5.14 4.07
C MET A 39 0.50 5.38 3.76
N SER A 40 0.12 6.58 3.31
CA SER A 40 -1.28 6.88 3.03
C SER A 40 -1.84 5.99 1.90
N LEU A 41 -1.03 5.79 0.85
CA LEU A 41 -1.40 4.92 -0.27
C LEU A 41 -1.55 3.46 0.17
N LEU A 42 -0.67 3.00 1.05
CA LEU A 42 -0.78 1.66 1.64
C LEU A 42 -2.04 1.51 2.49
N ALA A 43 -2.36 2.50 3.32
CA ALA A 43 -3.56 2.50 4.15
C ALA A 43 -4.83 2.44 3.30
N ASP A 44 -4.90 3.23 2.23
CA ASP A 44 -6.05 3.25 1.32
C ASP A 44 -6.26 1.88 0.67
N GLY A 45 -5.20 1.28 0.13
CA GLY A 45 -5.27 -0.04 -0.50
C GLY A 45 -5.64 -1.16 0.47
N VAL A 46 -5.04 -1.19 1.67
CA VAL A 46 -5.37 -2.18 2.72
C VAL A 46 -6.82 -2.00 3.18
N SER A 47 -7.29 -0.76 3.32
CA SER A 47 -8.66 -0.45 3.72
C SER A 47 -9.67 -0.96 2.69
N GLU A 48 -9.44 -0.71 1.41
CA GLU A 48 -10.30 -1.20 0.32
C GLU A 48 -10.33 -2.74 0.30
N ALA A 49 -9.18 -3.39 0.37
CA ALA A 49 -9.09 -4.85 0.38
C ALA A 49 -9.80 -5.45 1.60
N ALA A 50 -9.63 -4.88 2.79
CA ALA A 50 -10.30 -5.35 4.01
C ALA A 50 -11.83 -5.16 3.94
N GLN A 51 -12.30 -4.12 3.27
CA GLN A 51 -13.73 -3.93 3.01
C GLN A 51 -14.28 -5.00 2.08
N ILE A 52 -13.58 -5.32 0.98
CA ILE A 52 -13.96 -6.40 0.07
C ILE A 52 -13.97 -7.74 0.80
N TYR A 53 -12.90 -8.05 1.54
CA TYR A 53 -12.80 -9.28 2.34
C TYR A 53 -13.99 -9.45 3.28
N SER A 54 -14.33 -8.40 4.02
CA SER A 54 -15.44 -8.46 4.99
C SER A 54 -16.81 -8.62 4.34
N GLU A 55 -17.05 -8.04 3.15
CA GLU A 55 -18.27 -8.31 2.37
C GLU A 55 -18.31 -9.76 1.86
N LEU A 56 -17.17 -10.32 1.42
CA LEU A 56 -17.11 -11.72 0.99
C LEU A 56 -17.42 -12.68 2.15
N VAL A 57 -16.87 -12.43 3.35
CA VAL A 57 -17.22 -13.19 4.56
C VAL A 57 -18.72 -13.07 4.85
N TYR A 58 -19.31 -11.88 4.69
CA TYR A 58 -20.74 -11.68 4.89
C TYR A 58 -21.62 -12.46 3.90
N LEU A 59 -21.10 -12.72 2.70
CA LEU A 59 -21.70 -13.58 1.67
C LEU A 59 -21.49 -15.09 1.91
N ASP A 60 -21.04 -15.51 3.09
CA ASP A 60 -20.81 -16.92 3.46
C ASP A 60 -19.66 -17.56 2.65
N VAL A 61 -18.77 -16.74 2.06
CA VAL A 61 -17.56 -17.20 1.39
C VAL A 61 -16.54 -17.65 2.43
N GLY A 62 -15.82 -18.75 2.16
CA GLY A 62 -14.83 -19.35 3.06
C GLY A 62 -13.52 -18.57 3.25
N MET A 63 -13.56 -17.24 3.19
CA MET A 63 -12.40 -16.36 3.26
C MET A 63 -11.59 -16.54 4.56
N ARG A 64 -10.26 -16.56 4.42
CA ARG A 64 -9.32 -16.73 5.56
C ARG A 64 -8.09 -15.83 5.48
N VAL A 65 -7.65 -15.51 4.26
CA VAL A 65 -6.37 -14.83 4.02
C VAL A 65 -6.59 -13.54 3.24
N ILE A 66 -5.91 -12.48 3.67
CA ILE A 66 -5.65 -11.31 2.83
C ILE A 66 -4.17 -11.32 2.51
N ASP A 67 -3.86 -11.29 1.22
CA ASP A 67 -2.51 -11.13 0.70
C ASP A 67 -2.37 -9.71 0.16
N ILE A 68 -1.46 -8.95 0.76
CA ILE A 68 -1.21 -7.54 0.47
C ILE A 68 -0.16 -7.35 -0.64
N GLY A 69 0.37 -8.45 -1.18
CA GLY A 69 1.42 -8.46 -2.20
C GLY A 69 2.75 -7.88 -1.70
N GLY A 70 3.62 -7.53 -2.65
CA GLY A 70 4.89 -6.85 -2.35
C GLY A 70 4.70 -5.34 -2.26
N SER A 71 4.98 -4.74 -1.11
CA SER A 71 4.76 -3.29 -0.91
C SER A 71 5.72 -2.62 0.07
N LEU A 72 6.53 -3.40 0.81
CA LEU A 72 7.57 -2.85 1.67
C LEU A 72 8.70 -2.31 0.79
N GLY A 73 8.81 -0.99 0.70
CA GLY A 73 9.92 -0.35 0.02
C GLY A 73 11.23 -0.48 0.79
N ILE A 74 12.31 -0.03 0.16
CA ILE A 74 13.65 0.01 0.75
C ILE A 74 14.21 1.40 0.60
N ASP A 75 14.88 1.88 1.64
CA ASP A 75 15.62 3.14 1.61
C ASP A 75 17.02 2.90 1.02
N TYR A 76 17.21 3.19 -0.27
CA TYR A 76 18.47 2.99 -0.98
C TYR A 76 19.44 4.17 -0.83
N ASP A 77 18.94 5.39 -0.63
CA ASP A 77 19.77 6.60 -0.56
C ASP A 77 19.95 7.16 0.87
N GLY A 78 19.20 6.62 1.84
CA GLY A 78 19.30 6.99 3.26
C GLY A 78 18.63 8.32 3.60
N SER A 79 17.87 8.90 2.67
CA SER A 79 17.25 10.22 2.86
C SER A 79 15.99 10.19 3.72
N HIS A 80 15.41 9.01 3.98
CA HIS A 80 14.13 8.83 4.65
C HIS A 80 13.02 9.75 4.13
N SER A 81 12.95 9.95 2.82
CA SER A 81 12.07 10.94 2.20
C SER A 81 11.04 10.31 1.26
N THR A 82 9.85 10.92 1.17
CA THR A 82 8.84 10.56 0.16
C THR A 82 9.09 11.21 -1.19
N ASP A 83 10.00 12.20 -1.24
CA ASP A 83 10.26 13.04 -2.41
C ASP A 83 11.31 12.44 -3.35
N SER A 84 11.94 11.34 -2.93
CA SER A 84 12.89 10.58 -3.75
C SER A 84 12.31 9.23 -4.13
N ASP A 85 12.48 8.85 -5.41
CA ASP A 85 12.05 7.53 -5.91
C ASP A 85 12.91 6.37 -5.35
N LEU A 86 14.00 6.70 -4.65
CA LEU A 86 14.99 5.76 -4.11
C LEU A 86 14.86 5.55 -2.59
N SER A 87 13.96 6.26 -1.91
CA SER A 87 13.80 6.17 -0.46
C SER A 87 12.39 5.76 -0.05
N ILE A 88 12.22 5.56 1.26
CA ILE A 88 10.92 5.44 1.91
C ILE A 88 10.92 6.27 3.19
N SER A 89 9.74 6.78 3.56
CA SER A 89 9.59 7.57 4.78
C SER A 89 9.14 6.76 6.00
N TYR A 90 9.25 5.43 5.95
CA TYR A 90 8.71 4.54 6.99
C TYR A 90 9.62 3.36 7.31
N GLY A 91 9.49 2.86 8.53
CA GLY A 91 10.12 1.62 8.98
C GLY A 91 9.26 0.36 8.77
N LEU A 92 9.87 -0.82 8.97
CA LEU A 92 9.18 -2.11 8.90
C LEU A 92 8.06 -2.23 9.95
N GLU A 93 8.32 -1.78 11.18
CA GLU A 93 7.37 -1.84 12.28
C GLU A 93 6.15 -0.96 12.02
N GLU A 94 6.38 0.23 11.48
CA GLU A 94 5.30 1.15 11.14
C GLU A 94 4.46 0.59 9.99
N TYR A 95 5.11 0.02 8.96
CA TYR A 95 4.43 -0.70 7.86
C TYR A 95 3.54 -1.83 8.41
N ALA A 96 4.08 -2.69 9.27
CA ALA A 96 3.35 -3.81 9.84
C ALA A 96 2.19 -3.34 10.73
N ALA A 97 2.42 -2.31 11.57
CA ALA A 97 1.40 -1.73 12.42
C ALA A 97 0.24 -1.15 11.60
N LEU A 98 0.55 -0.40 10.54
CA LEU A 98 -0.45 0.20 9.67
C LEU A 98 -1.33 -0.86 8.99
N VAL A 99 -0.72 -1.89 8.44
CA VAL A 99 -1.43 -2.99 7.77
C VAL A 99 -2.38 -3.70 8.74
N VAL A 100 -1.89 -4.05 9.94
CA VAL A 100 -2.68 -4.76 10.95
C VAL A 100 -3.82 -3.90 11.48
N GLN A 101 -3.55 -2.63 11.81
CA GLN A 101 -4.57 -1.72 12.35
C GLN A 101 -5.67 -1.42 11.32
N THR A 102 -5.28 -1.15 10.07
CA THR A 102 -6.23 -0.86 8.99
C THR A 102 -7.11 -2.07 8.68
N GLY A 103 -6.51 -3.27 8.58
CA GLY A 103 -7.27 -4.52 8.37
C GLY A 103 -8.22 -4.82 9.53
N ARG A 104 -7.77 -4.60 10.78
CA ARG A 104 -8.59 -4.79 11.98
C ARG A 104 -9.82 -3.89 11.98
N TYR A 105 -9.67 -2.62 11.61
CA TYR A 105 -10.77 -1.65 11.65
C TYR A 105 -11.99 -2.12 10.84
N ALA A 106 -11.77 -2.56 9.59
CA ALA A 106 -12.84 -3.08 8.74
C ALA A 106 -13.48 -4.35 9.31
N CYS A 107 -12.69 -5.24 9.90
CA CYS A 107 -13.19 -6.49 10.47
C CYS A 107 -14.05 -6.27 11.72
N VAL A 108 -13.60 -5.40 12.62
CA VAL A 108 -14.35 -5.03 13.84
C VAL A 108 -15.67 -4.36 13.50
N LYS A 109 -15.66 -3.42 12.54
CA LYS A 109 -16.86 -2.68 12.11
C LYS A 109 -17.97 -3.61 11.59
N LYS A 110 -17.62 -4.73 10.95
CA LYS A 110 -18.58 -5.68 10.38
C LYS A 110 -18.74 -6.97 11.20
N PHE A 111 -18.10 -7.06 12.37
CA PHE A 111 -18.12 -8.23 13.24
C PHE A 111 -17.69 -9.53 12.52
N VAL A 112 -16.67 -9.44 11.67
CA VAL A 112 -16.12 -10.61 10.95
C VAL A 112 -14.80 -11.08 11.56
N LYS A 113 -14.48 -12.36 11.38
CA LYS A 113 -13.22 -12.95 11.86
C LYS A 113 -12.03 -12.28 11.18
N HIS A 114 -11.00 -11.96 11.96
CA HIS A 114 -9.75 -11.42 11.44
C HIS A 114 -9.07 -12.43 10.48
N PRO A 115 -8.60 -11.97 9.31
CA PRO A 115 -7.84 -12.80 8.38
C PRO A 115 -6.42 -13.07 8.88
N VAL A 116 -5.80 -14.10 8.31
CA VAL A 116 -4.34 -14.17 8.23
C VAL A 116 -3.86 -13.17 7.19
N ILE A 117 -2.82 -12.41 7.51
CA ILE A 117 -2.22 -11.44 6.59
C ILE A 117 -0.95 -12.06 6.00
N CYS A 118 -0.86 -12.07 4.67
CA CYS A 118 0.31 -12.48 3.91
C CYS A 118 0.92 -11.27 3.21
N SER A 119 2.26 -11.24 3.11
CA SER A 119 3.02 -10.20 2.40
C SER A 119 4.05 -10.86 1.49
N GLU A 120 4.17 -10.35 0.27
CA GLU A 120 5.10 -10.83 -0.77
C GLU A 120 6.27 -9.84 -0.95
N SER A 121 6.81 -9.33 0.16
CA SER A 121 7.85 -8.28 0.18
C SER A 121 9.25 -8.80 -0.24
N GLY A 122 9.36 -9.40 -1.42
CA GLY A 122 10.59 -10.01 -1.92
C GLY A 122 11.74 -9.01 -2.03
N GLN A 123 11.49 -7.81 -2.58
CA GLN A 123 12.51 -6.76 -2.71
C GLN A 123 13.12 -6.41 -1.35
N ALA A 124 12.29 -6.31 -0.31
CA ALA A 124 12.78 -5.98 1.01
C ALA A 124 13.68 -7.07 1.61
N ILE A 125 13.39 -8.34 1.30
CA ILE A 125 14.18 -9.48 1.76
C ILE A 125 15.52 -9.57 1.01
N VAL A 126 15.53 -9.30 -0.30
CA VAL A 126 16.72 -9.50 -1.15
C VAL A 126 17.56 -8.23 -1.37
N SER A 127 17.13 -7.05 -0.96
CA SER A 127 17.85 -5.81 -1.31
C SER A 127 19.30 -5.75 -0.79
N HIS A 128 19.55 -6.27 0.42
CA HIS A 128 20.85 -6.11 1.11
C HIS A 128 21.72 -7.38 1.12
N HIS A 129 21.37 -8.42 0.35
CA HIS A 129 22.07 -9.71 0.42
C HIS A 129 23.31 -9.82 -0.48
N SER A 130 23.59 -8.82 -1.34
CA SER A 130 24.69 -8.88 -2.32
C SER A 130 25.40 -7.54 -2.46
N VAL A 131 26.73 -7.58 -2.60
CA VAL A 131 27.57 -6.39 -2.83
C VAL A 131 28.43 -6.65 -4.07
N LEU A 132 28.45 -5.69 -5.00
CA LEU A 132 29.32 -5.72 -6.16
C LEU A 132 30.60 -4.96 -5.85
N ILE A 133 31.75 -5.65 -5.86
CA ILE A 133 33.07 -5.07 -5.63
C ILE A 133 33.86 -5.13 -6.94
N PHE A 134 34.38 -3.99 -7.39
CA PHE A 134 35.25 -3.89 -8.56
C PHE A 134 36.37 -2.88 -8.30
N GLU A 135 37.51 -3.10 -8.95
CA GLU A 135 38.65 -2.19 -8.88
C GLU A 135 38.52 -1.08 -9.93
N ALA A 136 38.80 0.16 -9.54
CA ALA A 136 38.87 1.29 -10.47
C ALA A 136 40.21 1.25 -11.23
N VAL A 137 40.17 0.93 -12.53
CA VAL A 137 41.38 0.72 -13.36
C VAL A 137 42.05 2.03 -13.79
N SER A 138 41.28 3.11 -13.94
CA SER A 138 41.80 4.41 -14.37
C SER A 138 40.82 5.53 -14.03
N ALA A 139 41.34 6.73 -13.76
CA ALA A 139 40.57 7.94 -13.54
C ALA A 139 41.17 9.09 -14.35
N THR A 140 40.36 9.78 -15.14
CA THR A 140 40.76 11.02 -15.82
C THR A 140 40.53 12.20 -14.89
N VAL A 141 41.60 12.86 -14.46
CA VAL A 141 41.52 14.13 -13.72
C VAL A 141 41.67 15.26 -14.73
N ALA A 142 40.72 16.20 -14.77
CA ALA A 142 40.85 17.39 -15.59
C ALA A 142 42.05 18.22 -15.11
N ASP A 143 42.97 18.55 -16.02
CA ASP A 143 44.08 19.43 -15.71
C ASP A 143 43.54 20.81 -15.28
N LYS A 144 44.12 21.37 -14.21
CA LYS A 144 43.75 22.70 -13.68
C LYS A 144 43.83 23.79 -14.75
N GLN A 145 44.63 23.61 -15.80
CA GLN A 145 44.74 24.54 -16.93
C GLN A 145 43.50 24.56 -17.83
N THR A 146 42.74 23.48 -17.93
CA THR A 146 41.49 23.44 -18.71
C THR A 146 40.34 24.13 -17.96
N MET A 147 40.35 24.15 -16.63
CA MET A 147 39.35 24.83 -15.78
C MET A 147 39.48 26.36 -15.76
N LEU A 148 40.66 26.92 -16.06
CA LEU A 148 40.86 28.38 -16.14
C LEU A 148 40.42 28.98 -17.48
N LEU A 149 40.14 28.17 -18.50
CA LEU A 149 39.71 28.62 -19.83
C LEU A 149 38.18 28.81 -19.95
N PHE A 150 37.40 28.34 -18.97
CA PHE A 150 35.93 28.32 -19.02
C PHE A 150 35.24 28.89 -17.77
N SER A 151 35.83 29.89 -17.11
CA SER A 151 35.08 30.68 -16.12
C SER A 151 34.40 31.88 -16.81
N PRO A 152 33.08 31.87 -17.06
CA PRO A 152 32.36 33.12 -17.20
C PRO A 152 32.25 33.77 -15.81
N ASP A 153 32.68 35.02 -15.70
CA ASP A 153 32.58 35.81 -14.47
C ASP A 153 31.12 35.86 -13.97
N ILE A 154 30.87 35.40 -12.74
CA ILE A 154 29.63 35.69 -12.00
C ILE A 154 30.01 36.26 -10.63
N PRO A 155 29.48 37.44 -10.25
CA PRO A 155 29.86 38.12 -9.02
C PRO A 155 29.24 37.47 -7.77
N ASN A 156 30.01 37.51 -6.69
CA ASN A 156 29.65 37.13 -5.33
C ASN A 156 28.33 37.76 -4.86
N SER A 157 27.42 36.93 -4.34
CA SER A 157 26.52 37.34 -3.25
C SER A 157 26.53 36.26 -2.16
N SER A 158 27.12 36.63 -1.04
CA SER A 158 26.99 35.97 0.24
C SER A 158 25.57 36.13 0.76
N ASP A 159 24.89 35.05 1.11
CA ASP A 159 23.95 35.10 2.23
C ASP A 159 23.87 33.74 2.94
N SER A 160 24.27 33.75 4.20
CA SER A 160 24.23 32.60 5.10
C SER A 160 23.08 32.81 6.08
N SER A 161 22.16 31.86 6.15
CA SER A 161 21.27 31.72 7.30
C SER A 161 21.00 30.23 7.59
N PRO A 162 21.09 29.80 8.86
CA PRO A 162 20.84 28.40 9.23
C PRO A 162 19.33 28.16 9.33
N ARG A 163 18.82 27.19 8.56
CA ARG A 163 17.44 26.71 8.74
C ARG A 163 17.38 25.75 9.92
N SER A 164 16.56 26.14 10.89
CA SER A 164 16.23 25.43 12.11
C SER A 164 15.55 24.09 11.83
N THR A 165 16.04 23.06 12.52
CA THR A 165 15.41 21.76 12.70
C THR A 165 14.12 21.92 13.50
N ALA A 166 12.96 21.73 12.86
CA ALA A 166 11.69 21.52 13.55
C ALA A 166 11.32 20.04 13.41
N ARG A 167 11.79 19.21 14.36
CA ARG A 167 11.12 17.96 14.72
C ARG A 167 9.94 18.36 15.59
N GLY A 168 8.72 18.08 15.12
CA GLY A 168 7.50 18.35 15.88
C GLY A 168 6.30 17.61 15.29
N GLU A 169 5.87 16.59 16.03
CA GLU A 169 4.47 16.21 16.28
C GLU A 169 3.60 15.69 15.11
N TRP A 170 3.56 14.36 14.96
CA TRP A 170 2.54 13.64 14.18
C TRP A 170 1.54 12.84 15.05
N ASP A 171 1.47 13.10 16.35
CA ASP A 171 0.58 12.33 17.23
C ASP A 171 -0.89 12.76 17.17
N THR A 172 -1.30 13.70 16.30
CA THR A 172 -2.72 14.11 16.25
C THR A 172 -3.17 14.69 14.90
N ILE A 173 -2.92 14.01 13.78
CA ILE A 173 -3.61 14.35 12.52
C ILE A 173 -4.69 13.32 12.21
N GLY A 174 -5.85 13.56 12.84
CA GLY A 174 -7.20 13.37 12.29
C GLY A 174 -7.47 12.18 11.37
N PHE A 175 -7.67 10.99 11.95
CA PHE A 175 -8.43 9.89 11.34
C PHE A 175 -9.82 10.34 10.82
N ALA A 176 -10.38 11.42 11.37
CA ALA A 176 -11.65 12.00 10.93
C ALA A 176 -11.60 12.63 9.52
N GLN A 177 -10.42 13.01 9.02
CA GLN A 177 -10.28 13.67 7.72
C GLN A 177 -10.20 12.66 6.56
N LEU A 178 -9.83 11.41 6.86
CA LEU A 178 -9.92 10.30 5.92
C LEU A 178 -11.38 9.94 5.61
N ASP A 179 -12.29 10.04 6.59
CA ASP A 179 -13.71 9.72 6.42
C ASP A 179 -14.43 10.63 5.39
N GLU A 180 -14.09 11.92 5.33
CA GLU A 180 -14.83 12.89 4.49
C GLU A 180 -14.41 12.85 3.00
N LYS A 181 -13.12 12.57 2.75
CA LYS A 181 -12.59 12.32 1.39
C LYS A 181 -13.02 10.94 0.87
N PHE A 182 -13.09 9.94 1.75
CA PHE A 182 -13.57 8.58 1.49
C PHE A 182 -15.02 8.54 1.00
N MET A 183 -15.91 9.42 1.47
CA MET A 183 -17.31 9.43 1.05
C MET A 183 -17.56 9.90 -0.40
N LYS A 184 -16.63 10.65 -1.03
CA LYS A 184 -16.84 11.22 -2.38
C LYS A 184 -16.34 10.34 -3.53
N GLU A 185 -15.33 9.49 -3.30
CA GLU A 185 -14.79 8.57 -4.32
C GLU A 185 -15.60 7.23 -4.42
N ASN A 186 -16.51 6.99 -3.47
CA ASN A 186 -17.06 5.67 -3.15
C ASN A 186 -18.33 5.23 -3.89
N LYS A 187 -18.62 5.77 -5.09
CA LYS A 187 -19.83 5.37 -5.82
C LYS A 187 -19.85 3.87 -6.17
N ARG A 188 -18.68 3.29 -6.47
CA ARG A 188 -18.55 1.86 -6.84
C ARG A 188 -18.60 0.92 -5.64
N ILE A 189 -18.06 1.33 -4.48
CA ILE A 189 -18.14 0.55 -3.23
C ILE A 189 -19.57 0.61 -2.67
N ALA A 190 -20.26 1.74 -2.77
CA ALA A 190 -21.67 1.84 -2.40
C ALA A 190 -22.57 0.95 -3.29
N GLU A 191 -22.29 0.86 -4.59
CA GLU A 191 -22.97 -0.08 -5.51
C GLU A 191 -22.68 -1.54 -5.13
N PHE A 192 -21.43 -1.88 -4.80
CA PHE A 192 -21.05 -3.20 -4.32
C PHE A 192 -21.77 -3.55 -3.00
N GLN A 193 -21.79 -2.64 -2.03
CA GLN A 193 -22.47 -2.83 -0.75
C GLN A 193 -24.00 -2.94 -0.90
N SER A 194 -24.62 -2.09 -1.73
CA SER A 194 -26.05 -2.15 -2.02
C SER A 194 -26.41 -3.51 -2.65
N PHE A 195 -25.58 -3.98 -3.57
CA PHE A 195 -25.75 -5.28 -4.21
C PHE A 195 -25.50 -6.47 -3.28
N VAL A 196 -24.51 -6.38 -2.37
CA VAL A 196 -24.27 -7.39 -1.33
C VAL A 196 -25.45 -7.46 -0.37
N VAL A 197 -26.00 -6.31 0.03
CA VAL A 197 -27.20 -6.25 0.89
C VAL A 197 -28.41 -6.87 0.17
N GLU A 198 -28.63 -6.56 -1.11
CA GLU A 198 -29.73 -7.11 -1.89
C GLU A 198 -29.58 -8.63 -2.11
N THR A 199 -28.37 -9.08 -2.46
CA THR A 199 -28.07 -10.50 -2.70
C THR A 199 -28.10 -11.32 -1.40
N GLY A 200 -27.56 -10.78 -0.31
CA GLY A 200 -27.59 -11.39 1.02
C GLY A 200 -29.02 -11.54 1.57
N LYS A 201 -29.91 -10.57 1.31
CA LYS A 201 -31.35 -10.69 1.63
C LYS A 201 -32.02 -11.81 0.84
N ARG A 202 -31.73 -11.96 -0.46
CA ARG A 202 -32.27 -13.06 -1.29
C ARG A 202 -31.73 -14.44 -0.88
N MET A 203 -30.45 -14.54 -0.49
CA MET A 203 -29.86 -15.78 0.02
C MET A 203 -30.51 -16.24 1.34
N ARG A 204 -30.75 -15.32 2.28
CA ARG A 204 -31.43 -15.64 3.56
C ARG A 204 -32.88 -16.08 3.37
N LEU A 205 -33.56 -15.61 2.32
CA LEU A 205 -34.93 -16.02 1.98
C LEU A 205 -35.01 -17.42 1.34
N ARG A 206 -33.91 -17.94 0.78
CA ARG A 206 -33.85 -19.30 0.19
C ARG A 206 -33.48 -20.41 1.19
N LYS A 207 -32.89 -20.07 2.35
CA LYS A 207 -32.57 -21.01 3.44
C LYS A 207 -33.73 -21.19 4.45
N ARG A 208 -34.95 -20.72 4.14
CA ARG A 208 -36.17 -20.90 4.96
C ARG A 208 -37.19 -21.77 4.25
#